data_AF-A0A2M7WI23-F1
#
_entry.id   AF-A0A2M7WI23-F1
#
_cell.length_a   1.000
_cell.length_b   1.000
_cell.length_c   1.000
_cell.angle_alpha   90.00
_cell.angle_beta   90.00
_cell.angle_gamma   90.00
#
_symmetry.space_group_name_H-M   'P 1'
#
loop_
_entity.id
_entity.type
_entity.pdbx_description
1 polymer ?
#
loop_
_entity_poly.entity_id
_entity_poly.type
_entity_poly.pdbx_seq_one_letter_code
_entity_poly.pdbx_strand_id
1 'polypeptide(L)'
;MEIRRLRLLKRKRESGGNRGFTLVELMVVIVIVGILATLAVSRYMAMATKAKQAEAKGILKQIYVLESAYFQEYGNYWPSDGSSITADSSETNCNNLSMLSVRVEIMHSARYSYSVTGLQNSFVAIATATGLDDDPTNDVWRIDNTGVLLCSTDDVPN
;
A
#
# COMPACT_ATOMS: atom_id res chain seq x y z
N MET A 1 4.49 -6.25 86.73
CA MET A 1 5.06 -5.06 86.07
C MET A 1 6.56 -5.28 86.01
N GLU A 2 7.30 -5.32 84.91
CA GLU A 2 7.12 -4.94 83.50
C GLU A 2 8.07 -5.84 82.66
N ILE A 3 7.57 -6.54 81.64
CA ILE A 3 7.70 -6.25 80.20
C ILE A 3 9.15 -6.22 79.64
N ARG A 4 9.49 -7.35 78.99
CA ARG A 4 10.09 -7.51 77.65
C ARG A 4 11.23 -6.55 77.22
N ARG A 5 12.37 -7.13 76.86
CA ARG A 5 13.16 -6.66 75.71
C ARG A 5 13.53 -7.81 74.77
N LEU A 6 12.74 -7.93 73.70
CA LEU A 6 13.11 -8.63 72.47
C LEU A 6 14.27 -7.86 71.80
N ARG A 7 15.44 -8.49 71.67
CA ARG A 7 16.49 -7.99 70.77
C ARG A 7 15.99 -8.14 69.34
N LEU A 8 15.48 -7.04 68.80
CA LEU A 8 15.13 -6.86 67.39
C LEU A 8 16.31 -7.24 66.50
N LEU A 9 16.10 -8.23 65.63
CA LEU A 9 16.98 -8.56 64.53
C LEU A 9 17.14 -7.33 63.62
N LYS A 10 18.35 -6.77 63.60
CA LYS A 10 18.76 -5.72 62.66
C LYS A 10 18.75 -6.32 61.24
N ARG A 11 17.61 -6.20 60.55
CA ARG A 11 17.48 -6.58 59.14
C ARG A 11 18.35 -5.64 58.31
N LYS A 12 19.49 -6.13 57.84
CA LYS A 12 20.33 -5.46 56.83
C LYS A 12 19.49 -5.35 55.56
N ARG A 13 18.93 -4.16 55.32
CA ARG A 13 18.27 -3.84 54.05
C ARG A 13 19.40 -3.74 53.02
N GLU A 14 19.53 -4.74 52.16
CA GLU A 14 20.31 -4.60 50.93
C GLU A 14 19.62 -3.53 50.09
N SER A 15 20.19 -2.34 50.08
CA SER A 15 19.80 -1.28 49.18
C SER A 15 20.19 -1.72 47.77
N GLY A 16 19.24 -2.32 47.05
CA GLY A 16 19.31 -2.45 45.60
C GLY A 16 19.52 -1.06 45.03
N GLY A 17 20.75 -0.79 44.59
CA GLY A 17 21.16 0.53 44.15
C GLY A 17 20.29 0.98 42.97
N ASN A 18 19.65 2.12 43.11
CA ASN A 18 19.09 2.87 41.98
C ASN A 18 20.26 3.31 41.09
N ARG A 19 20.62 2.48 40.12
CA ARG A 19 21.54 2.83 39.04
C ARG A 19 20.77 3.70 38.06
N GLY A 20 21.06 5.00 38.04
CA GLY A 20 20.56 5.92 37.02
C GLY A 20 21.30 5.70 35.70
N PHE A 21 20.61 5.92 34.58
CA PHE A 21 21.23 5.94 33.25
C PHE A 21 22.23 7.08 33.15
N THR A 22 23.35 6.83 32.46
CA THR A 22 24.33 7.88 32.15
C THR A 22 23.89 8.68 30.91
N LEU A 23 24.22 9.96 30.85
CA LEU A 23 23.98 10.79 29.65
C LEU A 23 24.71 10.23 28.42
N VAL A 24 25.87 9.60 28.62
CA VAL A 24 26.66 8.99 27.55
C VAL A 24 25.97 7.74 26.97
N GLU A 25 25.35 6.91 27.81
CA GLU A 25 24.52 5.78 27.34
C GLU A 25 23.37 6.27 26.46
N LEU A 26 22.69 7.34 26.87
CA LEU A 26 21.62 7.92 26.07
C LEU A 26 22.15 8.48 24.74
N MET A 27 23.31 9.14 24.75
CA MET A 27 23.92 9.71 23.54
C MET A 27 24.26 8.64 22.49
N VAL A 28 24.84 7.52 22.90
CA VAL A 28 25.15 6.44 21.95
C VAL A 28 23.85 5.82 21.40
N VAL A 29 22.81 5.67 22.22
CA VAL A 29 21.52 5.13 21.78
C VAL A 29 20.87 6.00 20.71
N ILE A 30 20.80 7.32 20.91
CA ILE A 30 20.19 8.21 19.90
C ILE A 30 20.98 8.23 18.59
N VAL A 31 22.31 8.09 18.65
CA VAL A 31 23.15 7.98 17.45
C VAL A 31 22.83 6.71 16.67
N ILE A 32 22.75 5.56 17.36
CA ILE A 32 22.42 4.29 16.71
C ILE A 32 20.99 4.32 16.15
N VAL A 33 20.01 4.82 16.91
CA VAL A 33 18.62 4.94 16.44
C VAL A 33 18.53 5.89 15.25
N GLY A 34 19.31 6.98 15.22
CA GLY A 34 19.39 7.90 14.08
C GLY A 34 19.88 7.22 12.80
N ILE A 35 20.93 6.38 12.89
CA ILE A 35 21.45 5.62 11.74
C ILE A 35 20.44 4.57 11.27
N LEU A 36 19.78 3.87 12.19
CA LEU A 36 18.78 2.86 11.83
C LEU A 36 17.53 3.49 11.22
N ALA A 37 17.09 4.66 11.71
CA ALA A 37 15.92 5.36 11.22
C ALA A 37 16.06 5.76 9.75
N THR A 38 17.22 6.29 9.34
CA THR A 38 17.44 6.71 7.94
C THR A 38 17.42 5.52 6.98
N LEU A 39 18.03 4.40 7.35
CA LEU A 39 17.98 3.15 6.56
C LEU A 39 16.59 2.52 6.50
N ALA A 40 15.82 2.65 7.58
CA ALA A 40 14.46 2.12 7.66
C ALA A 40 13.50 2.89 6.74
N VAL A 41 13.61 4.24 6.70
CA VAL A 41 12.72 5.08 5.89
C VAL A 41 12.83 4.76 4.41
N SER A 42 14.05 4.70 3.85
CA SER A 42 14.23 4.41 2.41
C SER A 42 13.72 3.03 2.01
N ARG A 43 14.00 2.02 2.85
CA ARG A 43 13.48 0.66 2.64
C ARG A 43 11.96 0.60 2.75
N TYR A 44 11.38 1.33 3.69
CA TYR A 44 9.93 1.38 3.87
C TYR A 44 9.23 1.97 2.64
N MET A 45 9.73 3.08 2.09
CA MET A 45 9.13 3.70 0.91
C MET A 45 9.12 2.75 -0.28
N ALA A 46 10.23 2.07 -0.57
CA ALA A 46 10.30 1.10 -1.67
C ALA A 46 9.32 -0.08 -1.48
N MET A 47 9.14 -0.57 -0.25
CA MET A 47 8.17 -1.63 0.04
C MET A 47 6.73 -1.15 -0.09
N ALA A 48 6.44 0.09 0.31
CA ALA A 48 5.13 0.70 0.15
C ALA A 48 4.76 0.86 -1.34
N THR A 49 5.68 1.35 -2.17
CA THR A 49 5.52 1.45 -3.64
C THR A 49 5.22 0.08 -4.25
N LYS A 50 6.01 -0.95 -3.92
CA LYS A 50 5.76 -2.33 -4.41
C LYS A 50 4.41 -2.89 -3.98
N ALA A 51 3.99 -2.61 -2.75
CA ALA A 51 2.66 -3.02 -2.28
C ALA A 51 1.53 -2.33 -3.08
N LYS A 52 1.71 -1.05 -3.42
CA LYS A 52 0.75 -0.30 -4.24
C LYS A 52 0.71 -0.77 -5.69
N GLN A 53 1.85 -1.10 -6.28
CA GLN A 53 1.91 -1.75 -7.59
C GLN A 53 1.21 -3.12 -7.58
N ALA A 54 1.37 -3.91 -6.52
CA ALA A 54 0.70 -5.20 -6.38
C ALA A 54 -0.82 -5.05 -6.25
N GLU A 55 -1.29 -4.05 -5.50
CA GLU A 55 -2.71 -3.67 -5.41
C GLU A 55 -3.29 -3.35 -6.80
N ALA A 56 -2.59 -2.52 -7.58
CA ALA A 56 -3.01 -2.15 -8.93
C ALA A 56 -3.07 -3.32 -9.90
N LYS A 57 -2.07 -4.21 -9.87
CA LYS A 57 -2.08 -5.46 -10.65
C LYS A 57 -3.25 -6.36 -10.25
N GLY A 58 -3.61 -6.39 -8.96
CA GLY A 58 -4.76 -7.12 -8.45
C GLY A 58 -6.07 -6.57 -9.02
N ILE A 59 -6.25 -5.26 -8.98
CA ILE A 59 -7.45 -4.58 -9.52
C ILE A 59 -7.55 -4.78 -11.04
N LEU A 60 -6.46 -4.65 -11.80
CA LEU A 60 -6.46 -4.92 -13.24
C LEU A 60 -6.87 -6.36 -13.57
N LYS A 61 -6.40 -7.35 -12.80
CA LYS A 61 -6.86 -8.75 -12.96
C LYS A 61 -8.33 -8.91 -12.64
N GLN A 62 -8.82 -8.22 -11.61
CA GLN A 62 -10.24 -8.22 -11.27
C GLN A 62 -11.08 -7.65 -12.43
N ILE A 63 -10.65 -6.53 -13.03
CA ILE A 63 -11.27 -5.94 -14.22
C ILE A 63 -11.29 -6.96 -15.36
N TYR A 64 -10.18 -7.64 -15.65
CA TYR A 64 -10.12 -8.67 -16.70
C TYR A 64 -11.13 -9.81 -16.50
N VAL A 65 -11.23 -10.36 -15.29
CA VAL A 65 -12.18 -11.44 -14.98
C VAL A 65 -13.62 -10.98 -15.20
N LEU A 66 -13.90 -9.75 -14.80
CA LEU A 66 -15.23 -9.17 -14.85
C LEU A 66 -15.63 -8.75 -16.28
N GLU A 67 -14.73 -8.17 -17.07
CA GLU A 67 -14.90 -7.93 -18.51
C GLU A 67 -15.08 -9.24 -19.29
N SER A 68 -14.33 -10.29 -18.93
CA SER A 68 -14.50 -11.61 -19.54
C SER A 68 -15.86 -12.23 -19.22
N ALA A 69 -16.39 -12.00 -18.02
CA ALA A 69 -17.74 -12.42 -17.65
C ALA A 69 -18.81 -11.62 -18.42
N TYR A 70 -18.62 -10.30 -18.53
CA TYR A 70 -19.52 -9.42 -19.28
C TYR A 70 -19.58 -9.80 -20.77
N PHE A 71 -18.44 -10.09 -21.39
CA PHE A 71 -18.38 -10.57 -22.78
C PHE A 71 -19.11 -11.89 -22.98
N GLN A 72 -19.06 -12.81 -22.01
CA GLN A 72 -19.80 -14.08 -22.07
C GLN A 72 -21.32 -13.89 -22.00
N GLU A 73 -21.80 -12.86 -21.29
CA GLU A 73 -23.22 -12.56 -21.12
C GLU A 73 -23.80 -11.76 -22.30
N TYR A 74 -23.07 -10.73 -22.76
CA TYR A 74 -23.58 -9.75 -23.74
C TYR A 74 -22.92 -9.82 -25.12
N GLY A 75 -21.83 -10.56 -25.28
CA GLY A 75 -21.10 -10.69 -26.55
C GLY A 75 -20.29 -9.46 -26.97
N ASN A 76 -20.07 -8.51 -26.06
CA ASN A 76 -19.19 -7.34 -26.23
C ASN A 76 -18.50 -7.01 -24.90
N TYR A 77 -17.42 -6.22 -24.96
CA TYR A 77 -16.77 -5.70 -23.75
C TYR A 77 -17.35 -4.34 -23.38
N TRP A 78 -17.24 -3.98 -22.11
CA TRP A 78 -17.68 -2.68 -21.63
C TRP A 78 -16.51 -1.68 -21.51
N PRO A 79 -16.78 -0.38 -21.67
CA PRO A 79 -17.98 0.16 -22.31
C PRO A 79 -17.99 -0.18 -23.81
N SER A 80 -19.14 -0.54 -24.37
CA SER A 80 -19.21 -1.08 -25.75
C SER A 80 -19.19 -0.02 -26.84
N ASP A 81 -19.24 1.26 -26.46
CA ASP A 81 -19.23 2.44 -27.32
C ASP A 81 -17.82 2.99 -27.59
N GLY A 82 -16.77 2.38 -27.03
CA GLY A 82 -15.39 2.87 -27.15
C GLY A 82 -15.08 4.04 -26.22
N SER A 83 -15.99 4.41 -25.31
CA SER A 83 -15.70 5.40 -24.28
C SER A 83 -14.59 4.92 -23.34
N SER A 84 -13.84 5.85 -22.75
CA SER A 84 -12.90 5.54 -21.67
C SER A 84 -13.53 5.97 -20.36
N ILE A 85 -13.85 5.02 -19.50
CA ILE A 85 -14.36 5.32 -18.16
C ILE A 85 -13.21 5.25 -17.16
N THR A 86 -13.04 6.31 -16.39
CA THR A 86 -11.96 6.45 -15.41
C THR A 86 -12.51 6.40 -13.99
N ALA A 87 -11.87 5.59 -13.14
CA ALA A 87 -12.07 5.55 -11.70
C ALA A 87 -10.75 5.90 -10.98
N ASP A 88 -10.82 6.81 -10.02
CA ASP A 88 -9.66 7.28 -9.26
C ASP A 88 -10.01 7.45 -7.77
N SER A 89 -9.08 7.95 -6.95
CA SER A 89 -9.30 8.15 -5.51
C SER A 89 -10.22 9.32 -5.16
N SER A 90 -10.72 10.08 -6.14
CA SER A 90 -11.67 11.17 -5.93
C SER A 90 -13.03 10.62 -5.52
N GLU A 91 -13.66 11.28 -4.56
CA GLU A 91 -15.01 10.94 -4.05
C GLU A 91 -16.07 10.87 -5.16
N THR A 92 -15.88 11.61 -6.25
CA THR A 92 -16.79 11.59 -7.41
C THR A 92 -16.56 10.41 -8.36
N ASN A 93 -15.35 9.86 -8.41
CA ASN A 93 -14.93 8.91 -9.45
C ASN A 93 -14.58 7.51 -8.90
N CYS A 94 -14.45 7.33 -7.58
CA CYS A 94 -14.02 6.07 -6.96
C CYS A 94 -14.94 4.87 -7.24
N ASN A 95 -16.14 5.15 -7.73
CA ASN A 95 -17.16 4.19 -8.10
C ASN A 95 -17.62 4.37 -9.57
N ASN A 96 -16.88 5.08 -10.42
CA ASN A 96 -17.34 5.30 -11.81
C ASN A 96 -17.34 4.00 -12.63
N LEU A 97 -16.52 3.02 -12.24
CA LEU A 97 -16.58 1.64 -12.74
C LEU A 97 -17.75 0.84 -12.16
N SER A 98 -18.44 1.32 -11.11
CA SER A 98 -19.58 0.62 -10.48
C SER A 98 -20.91 0.76 -11.23
N MET A 99 -20.98 1.61 -12.27
CA MET A 99 -22.10 1.64 -13.21
C MET A 99 -22.09 0.46 -14.19
N LEU A 100 -21.03 -0.33 -14.17
CA LEU A 100 -20.91 -1.61 -14.84
C LEU A 100 -21.44 -2.73 -13.92
N SER A 101 -21.91 -3.87 -14.48
CA SER A 101 -22.08 -5.13 -13.72
C SER A 101 -20.77 -5.65 -13.07
N VAL A 102 -19.69 -4.90 -13.17
CA VAL A 102 -18.32 -5.09 -12.68
C VAL A 102 -18.14 -4.11 -11.52
N ARG A 103 -18.45 -4.56 -10.31
CA ARG A 103 -18.23 -3.74 -9.10
C ARG A 103 -16.75 -3.77 -8.75
N VAL A 104 -16.00 -2.79 -9.24
CA VAL A 104 -14.63 -2.50 -8.83
C VAL A 104 -14.65 -1.15 -8.10
N GLU A 105 -14.39 -1.19 -6.81
CA GLU A 105 -14.32 0.00 -5.95
C GLU A 105 -12.86 0.38 -5.73
N ILE A 106 -12.56 1.65 -5.98
CA ILE A 106 -11.22 2.20 -5.74
C ILE A 106 -11.21 2.88 -4.38
N MET A 107 -10.24 2.54 -3.54
CA MET A 107 -10.13 3.14 -2.21
C MET A 107 -9.74 4.63 -2.32
N HIS A 108 -10.25 5.47 -1.44
CA HIS A 108 -9.97 6.92 -1.41
C HIS A 108 -8.48 7.28 -1.18
N SER A 109 -7.64 6.30 -0.85
CA SER A 109 -6.18 6.46 -0.72
C SER A 109 -5.41 5.78 -1.86
N ALA A 110 -6.10 5.34 -2.91
CA ALA A 110 -5.47 4.75 -4.08
C ALA A 110 -4.53 5.75 -4.75
N ARG A 111 -3.36 5.26 -5.13
CA ARG A 111 -2.34 6.04 -5.87
C ARG A 111 -2.46 5.87 -7.38
N TYR A 112 -3.10 4.77 -7.80
CA TYR A 112 -3.39 4.49 -9.20
C TYR A 112 -4.80 4.95 -9.54
N SER A 113 -4.92 5.60 -10.68
CA SER A 113 -6.17 5.80 -11.41
C SER A 113 -6.32 4.67 -12.44
N TYR A 114 -7.53 4.19 -12.64
CA TYR A 114 -7.84 3.10 -13.56
C TYR A 114 -8.75 3.62 -14.65
N SER A 115 -8.45 3.31 -15.90
CA SER A 115 -9.36 3.53 -17.02
C SER A 115 -9.64 2.23 -17.75
N VAL A 116 -10.89 2.08 -18.22
CA VAL A 116 -11.33 0.93 -19.03
C VAL A 116 -11.95 1.45 -20.31
N THR A 117 -11.51 0.90 -21.43
CA THR A 117 -12.07 1.13 -22.76
C THR A 117 -12.41 -0.21 -23.38
N GLY A 118 -13.69 -0.41 -23.68
CA GLY A 118 -14.21 -1.61 -24.32
C GLY A 118 -14.56 -1.34 -25.78
N LEU A 119 -14.58 -2.40 -26.55
CA LEU A 119 -15.06 -2.47 -27.93
C LEU A 119 -15.76 -3.82 -28.11
N GLN A 120 -16.29 -4.06 -29.31
CA GLN A 120 -17.02 -5.30 -29.59
C GLN A 120 -16.19 -6.58 -29.37
N ASN A 121 -14.89 -6.56 -29.69
CA ASN A 121 -14.02 -7.75 -29.61
C ASN A 121 -12.72 -7.53 -28.83
N SER A 122 -12.54 -6.36 -28.23
CA SER A 122 -11.33 -6.01 -27.50
C SER A 122 -11.67 -5.10 -26.34
N PHE A 123 -10.88 -5.18 -25.29
CA PHE A 123 -10.89 -4.18 -24.23
C PHE A 123 -9.46 -3.89 -23.83
N VAL A 124 -9.25 -2.71 -23.28
CA VAL A 124 -8.00 -2.30 -22.66
C VAL A 124 -8.33 -1.65 -21.33
N ALA A 125 -7.71 -2.16 -20.27
CA ALA A 125 -7.72 -1.52 -18.96
C ALA A 125 -6.31 -1.03 -18.61
N ILE A 126 -6.21 0.19 -18.13
CA ILE A 126 -4.96 0.90 -17.84
C ILE A 126 -5.01 1.36 -16.39
N ALA A 127 -3.95 1.11 -15.64
CA ALA A 127 -3.71 1.70 -14.34
C ALA A 127 -2.54 2.67 -14.46
N THR A 128 -2.75 3.93 -14.08
CA THR A 128 -1.76 5.00 -14.16
C THR A 128 -1.55 5.60 -12.77
N ALA A 129 -0.30 5.70 -12.32
CA ALA A 129 0.08 6.49 -11.15
C ALA A 129 1.06 7.59 -11.56
N THR A 130 1.01 8.72 -10.86
CA THR A 130 1.95 9.83 -11.02
C THR A 130 2.73 10.02 -9.72
N GLY A 131 4.06 10.12 -9.81
CA GLY A 131 4.94 10.40 -8.68
C GLY A 131 4.95 9.32 -7.59
N LEU A 132 5.05 8.05 -7.98
CA LEU A 132 5.08 6.92 -7.03
C LEU A 132 6.46 6.68 -6.41
N ASP A 133 7.53 7.09 -7.09
CA ASP A 133 8.94 6.89 -6.71
C ASP A 133 9.82 8.15 -6.86
N ASP A 134 9.19 9.33 -6.75
CA ASP A 134 9.85 10.66 -6.75
C ASP A 134 10.48 11.05 -8.10
N ASP A 135 9.98 10.47 -9.19
CA ASP A 135 10.32 10.82 -10.56
C ASP A 135 9.13 11.48 -11.30
N PRO A 136 9.37 12.12 -12.46
CA PRO A 136 8.31 12.71 -13.28
C PRO A 136 7.67 11.72 -14.25
N THR A 137 8.08 10.44 -14.24
CA THR A 137 7.58 9.41 -15.16
C THR A 137 6.29 8.83 -14.58
N ASN A 138 5.36 8.46 -15.46
CA ASN A 138 4.12 7.82 -15.03
C ASN A 138 4.28 6.30 -15.08
N ASP A 139 4.03 5.66 -13.94
CA ASP A 139 3.89 4.21 -13.86
C ASP A 139 2.57 3.79 -14.52
N VAL A 140 2.67 3.07 -15.64
CA VAL A 140 1.51 2.61 -16.40
C VAL A 140 1.53 1.10 -16.54
N TRP A 141 0.51 0.47 -15.95
CA TRP A 141 0.22 -0.95 -16.10
C TRP A 141 -1.00 -1.12 -17.01
N ARG A 142 -0.94 -2.08 -17.93
CA ARG A 142 -2.02 -2.38 -18.86
C ARG A 142 -2.37 -3.86 -18.81
N ILE A 143 -3.65 -4.16 -18.92
CA ILE A 143 -4.17 -5.48 -19.25
C ILE A 143 -5.16 -5.34 -20.41
N ASP A 144 -5.19 -6.32 -21.29
CA ASP A 144 -6.15 -6.39 -22.38
C ASP A 144 -6.87 -7.74 -22.39
N ASN A 145 -7.67 -7.99 -23.44
CA ASN A 145 -8.43 -9.21 -23.63
C ASN A 145 -7.59 -10.51 -23.68
N THR A 146 -6.26 -10.42 -23.79
CA THR A 146 -5.37 -11.60 -23.68
C THR A 146 -5.06 -11.99 -22.23
N GLY A 147 -5.36 -11.11 -21.27
CA GLY A 147 -5.09 -11.34 -19.84
C GLY A 147 -3.62 -11.16 -19.44
N VAL A 148 -2.76 -10.72 -20.36
CA VAL A 148 -1.35 -10.45 -20.07
C VAL A 148 -1.21 -9.06 -19.46
N LEU A 149 -0.59 -8.99 -18.28
CA LEU A 149 -0.19 -7.73 -17.66
C LEU A 149 1.08 -7.23 -18.32
N LEU A 150 1.00 -6.07 -18.95
CA LEU A 150 2.12 -5.38 -19.56
C LEU A 150 2.42 -4.11 -18.76
N CYS A 151 3.68 -3.89 -18.46
CA CYS A 151 4.17 -2.58 -18.06
C CYS A 151 4.37 -1.76 -19.34
N SER A 152 3.63 -0.67 -19.49
CA SER A 152 3.76 0.22 -20.65
C SER A 152 4.85 1.28 -20.43
N THR A 153 5.06 1.68 -19.17
CA THR A 153 6.14 2.56 -18.66
C THR A 153 6.29 2.29 -17.15
N ASP A 154 7.48 1.91 -16.69
CA ASP A 154 7.86 1.86 -15.25
C ASP A 154 9.40 1.76 -15.16
N ASP A 155 9.98 2.63 -14.34
CA ASP A 155 11.38 2.96 -14.12
C ASP A 155 12.05 2.07 -13.08
N VAL A 156 11.28 1.34 -12.27
CA VAL A 156 11.83 0.63 -11.12
C VAL A 156 12.55 -0.64 -11.62
N PRO A 157 13.89 -0.72 -11.53
CA PRO A 157 14.61 -1.91 -11.96
C PRO A 157 14.24 -3.07 -11.03
N ASN A 158 14.02 -4.24 -11.62
CA ASN A 158 13.88 -5.51 -10.90
C ASN A 158 14.99 -5.70 -9.85
#